data_AF-A0A7Z0MW66-F1
#
_entry.id   AF-A0A7Z0MW66-F1
#
_cell.length_a   1.000
_cell.length_b   1.000
_cell.length_c   1.000
_cell.angle_alpha   90.00
_cell.angle_beta   90.00
_cell.angle_gamma   90.00
#
_symmetry.space_group_name_H-M   'P 1'
#
loop_
_entity.id
_entity.type
_entity.pdbx_description
1 polymer ?
#
loop_
_entity_poly.entity_id
_entity_poly.type
_entity_poly.pdbx_seq_one_letter_code
_entity_poly.pdbx_strand_id
1 'polypeptide(L)'
;MALAPDLLFNLKWYLDHNPDVADALESGEITDAYEHFLQYGKTEGRSSSPLFNVEQYLIDNPDVAEAVENGEITAYDHFIQYGASEGRTPSHLFDAAFYLSQNPDVESAVENGDMTAIEHFLLYGQSEPRPFSPSIDLGAYLAANPDIEAAVEAGQMSALEHLMLYGASEGRDLGNGVDMSIFADDATFQDALEAGDVQGALDRVAEVAPFLPTFVPPTGWEAPADTPIPVDFVPPEGTLLVIPPSVVVPPDTELPDTFEPPADTGGGGGTPATFTVTESGSVLTVEGTATDAVVVDLSANTVTRAGNPVTVEGSPNLTGVIATNYSGNVTAQNAAVDATLTDVDAYTLLDTLENLTAADAAVLEGATSYTLSDESLTAAGLTDVAVADLATEQAAALTAVRENAVVAGATNGDTITVNKGTYSLTDSLENLADPANADVVALATALTLTETTFETEAVNSSIA
;
A
#
# COMPACT_ATOMS: atom_id res chain seq x y z
N MET A 1 26.89 -14.92 -1.66
CA MET A 1 27.92 -14.59 -2.67
C MET A 1 28.46 -13.19 -2.33
N ALA A 2 29.71 -12.85 -2.67
CA ALA A 2 30.18 -11.46 -2.53
C ALA A 2 29.68 -10.63 -3.72
N LEU A 3 29.22 -9.39 -3.47
CA LEU A 3 28.73 -8.50 -4.51
C LEU A 3 29.87 -8.13 -5.48
N ALA A 4 29.57 -7.98 -6.77
CA ALA A 4 30.56 -7.45 -7.71
C ALA A 4 30.83 -5.96 -7.39
N PRO A 5 32.07 -5.57 -7.07
CA PRO A 5 32.36 -4.23 -6.53
C PRO A 5 32.05 -3.10 -7.52
N ASP A 6 32.21 -3.34 -8.82
CA ASP A 6 31.94 -2.35 -9.86
C ASP A 6 30.45 -1.94 -9.93
N LEU A 7 29.52 -2.76 -9.44
CA LEU A 7 28.08 -2.45 -9.46
C LEU A 7 27.71 -1.26 -8.56
N LEU A 8 28.45 -1.03 -7.47
CA LEU A 8 28.17 0.07 -6.52
C LEU A 8 29.00 1.32 -6.76
N PHE A 9 29.79 1.36 -7.82
CA PHE A 9 30.58 2.53 -8.17
C PHE A 9 29.92 3.34 -9.28
N ASN A 10 29.59 4.60 -8.99
CA ASN A 10 29.09 5.52 -9.99
C ASN A 10 30.18 6.55 -10.32
N LEU A 11 30.79 6.42 -11.50
CA LEU A 11 31.93 7.25 -11.92
C LEU A 11 31.60 8.75 -11.89
N LYS A 12 30.47 9.14 -12.50
CA LYS A 12 30.12 10.55 -12.61
C LYS A 12 29.87 11.16 -11.24
N TRP A 13 29.06 10.49 -10.42
CA TRP A 13 28.78 10.92 -9.06
C TRP A 13 30.05 11.01 -8.21
N TYR A 14 30.93 10.01 -8.30
CA TYR A 14 32.17 9.98 -7.54
C TYR A 14 33.09 11.15 -7.90
N LEU A 15 33.21 11.50 -9.18
CA LEU A 15 33.99 12.66 -9.61
C LEU A 15 33.35 13.98 -9.20
N ASP A 16 32.02 14.09 -9.28
CA ASP A 16 31.29 15.30 -8.88
C ASP A 16 31.45 15.57 -7.37
N HIS A 17 31.56 14.53 -6.53
CA HIS A 17 31.74 14.63 -5.07
C HIS A 17 33.20 14.68 -4.62
N ASN A 18 34.14 14.44 -5.53
CA ASN A 18 35.57 14.42 -5.22
C ASN A 18 36.33 15.26 -6.24
N PRO A 19 36.24 16.61 -6.16
CA PRO A 19 36.88 17.50 -7.13
C PRO A 19 38.40 17.31 -7.21
N ASP A 20 39.04 16.90 -6.11
CA ASP A 20 40.46 16.55 -6.08
C ASP A 20 40.80 15.37 -7.00
N VAL A 21 39.91 14.37 -7.05
CA VAL A 21 40.06 13.20 -7.94
C VAL A 21 39.75 13.58 -9.38
N ALA A 22 38.75 14.44 -9.60
CA ALA A 22 38.43 14.96 -10.93
C ALA A 22 39.62 15.74 -11.52
N ASP A 23 40.23 16.64 -10.75
CA ASP A 23 41.41 17.41 -11.14
C ASP A 23 42.62 16.50 -11.41
N ALA A 24 42.83 15.47 -10.58
CA ALA A 24 43.90 14.48 -10.76
C ALA A 24 43.69 13.64 -12.04
N LEU A 25 42.45 13.32 -12.38
CA LEU A 25 42.10 12.60 -13.60
C LEU A 25 42.30 13.48 -14.85
N GLU A 26 41.87 14.74 -14.80
CA GLU A 26 42.02 15.69 -15.91
C GLU A 26 43.50 16.01 -16.19
N SER A 27 44.30 16.18 -15.14
CA SER A 27 45.75 16.42 -15.25
C SER A 27 46.56 15.18 -15.67
N GLY A 28 45.94 13.99 -15.64
CA GLY A 28 46.59 12.72 -15.95
C GLY A 28 47.50 12.19 -14.83
N GLU A 29 47.36 12.70 -13.60
CA GLU A 29 48.03 12.17 -12.41
C GLU A 29 47.49 10.80 -12.03
N ILE A 30 46.18 10.59 -12.23
CA ILE A 30 45.55 9.28 -12.24
C ILE A 30 44.95 9.01 -13.62
N THR A 31 44.73 7.74 -13.95
CA THR A 31 44.14 7.33 -15.24
C THR A 31 42.75 6.73 -15.09
N ASP A 32 42.35 6.39 -13.87
CA ASP A 32 41.11 5.67 -13.58
C ASP A 32 40.63 6.02 -12.17
N ALA A 33 39.43 6.60 -12.08
CA ALA A 33 38.83 7.01 -10.81
C ALA A 33 38.30 5.83 -9.98
N TYR A 34 37.89 4.73 -10.62
CA TYR A 34 37.49 3.53 -9.91
C TYR A 34 38.70 2.86 -9.25
N GLU A 35 39.82 2.78 -9.96
CA GLU A 35 41.07 2.29 -9.37
C GLU A 35 41.54 3.19 -8.22
N HIS A 36 41.41 4.52 -8.37
CA HIS A 36 41.65 5.45 -7.26
C HIS A 36 40.74 5.15 -6.06
N PHE A 37 39.44 4.94 -6.28
CA PHE A 37 38.51 4.61 -5.21
C PHE A 37 38.91 3.30 -4.49
N LEU A 38 39.23 2.25 -5.25
CA LEU A 38 39.65 0.97 -4.68
C LEU A 38 40.95 1.04 -3.89
N GLN A 39 41.92 1.86 -4.34
CA GLN A 39 43.22 1.99 -3.68
C GLN A 39 43.20 2.97 -2.49
N TYR A 40 42.48 4.07 -2.61
CA TYR A 40 42.51 5.19 -1.67
C TYR A 40 41.11 5.49 -1.13
N GLY A 41 40.16 5.81 -2.02
CA GLY A 41 38.84 6.35 -1.63
C GLY A 41 38.11 5.53 -0.56
N LYS A 42 38.04 4.21 -0.71
CA LYS A 42 37.37 3.34 0.27
C LYS A 42 38.03 3.33 1.65
N THR A 43 39.36 3.54 1.71
CA THR A 43 40.12 3.62 2.97
C THR A 43 40.10 5.03 3.57
N GLU A 44 39.90 6.04 2.74
CA GLU A 44 39.65 7.43 3.14
C GLU A 44 38.20 7.66 3.61
N GLY A 45 37.35 6.62 3.56
CA GLY A 45 35.95 6.70 3.97
C GLY A 45 35.04 7.41 2.96
N ARG A 46 35.45 7.49 1.68
CA ARG A 46 34.63 8.10 0.62
C ARG A 46 33.51 7.15 0.20
N SER A 47 32.32 7.68 -0.05
CA SER A 47 31.20 6.97 -0.68
C SER A 47 31.47 6.69 -2.16
N SER A 48 30.95 5.60 -2.72
CA SER A 48 31.22 5.16 -4.10
C SER A 48 30.12 5.51 -5.10
N SER A 49 28.90 5.75 -4.60
CA SER A 49 27.71 6.10 -5.39
C SER A 49 26.62 6.65 -4.45
N PRO A 50 25.53 7.23 -4.98
CA PRO A 50 24.36 7.59 -4.17
C PRO A 50 23.76 6.41 -3.41
N LEU A 51 23.92 5.19 -3.93
CA LEU A 51 23.35 3.98 -3.35
C LEU A 51 24.24 3.36 -2.26
N PHE A 52 25.44 3.90 -2.02
CA PHE A 52 26.31 3.46 -0.92
C PHE A 52 26.91 4.65 -0.19
N ASN A 53 26.41 4.91 1.02
CA ASN A 53 26.84 6.01 1.86
C ASN A 53 27.65 5.47 3.04
N VAL A 54 28.94 5.80 3.10
CA VAL A 54 29.82 5.30 4.16
C VAL A 54 29.38 5.77 5.55
N GLU A 55 29.07 7.05 5.70
CA GLU A 55 28.71 7.63 7.00
C GLU A 55 27.43 6.97 7.53
N GLN A 56 26.39 6.91 6.70
CA GLN A 56 25.12 6.29 7.06
C GLN A 56 25.26 4.80 7.34
N TYR A 57 26.00 4.09 6.49
CA TYR A 57 26.25 2.66 6.69
C TYR A 57 26.94 2.39 8.03
N LEU A 58 27.85 3.24 8.47
CA LEU A 58 28.52 3.08 9.77
C LEU A 58 27.63 3.49 10.96
N ILE A 59 26.76 4.50 10.79
CA ILE A 59 25.75 4.86 11.80
C ILE A 59 24.79 3.70 12.05
N ASP A 60 24.30 3.07 10.99
CA ASP A 60 23.33 1.96 11.08
C ASP A 60 23.97 0.64 11.49
N ASN A 61 25.30 0.52 11.39
CA ASN A 61 26.04 -0.71 11.66
C ASN A 61 27.20 -0.46 12.63
N PRO A 62 26.92 -0.26 13.94
CA PRO A 62 27.94 0.07 14.94
C PRO A 62 29.04 -0.99 15.08
N ASP A 63 28.73 -2.26 14.82
CA ASP A 63 29.70 -3.35 14.80
C ASP A 63 30.72 -3.20 13.67
N VAL A 64 30.27 -2.71 12.51
CA VAL A 64 31.13 -2.41 11.37
C VAL A 64 31.94 -1.15 11.63
N ALA A 65 31.33 -0.12 12.26
CA ALA A 65 32.03 1.08 12.66
C ALA A 65 33.23 0.79 13.58
N GLU A 66 33.06 -0.11 14.56
CA GLU A 66 34.14 -0.57 15.43
C GLU A 66 35.26 -1.28 14.64
N ALA A 67 34.90 -2.16 13.70
CA ALA A 67 35.87 -2.86 12.85
C ALA A 67 36.65 -1.90 11.93
N VAL A 68 35.98 -0.86 11.41
CA VAL A 68 36.60 0.20 10.60
C VAL A 68 37.55 1.05 11.44
N GLU A 69 37.15 1.46 12.64
CA GLU A 69 38.00 2.23 13.57
C GLU A 69 39.27 1.45 13.96
N ASN A 70 39.14 0.13 14.12
CA ASN A 70 40.27 -0.77 14.39
C ASN A 70 41.16 -1.05 13.15
N GLY A 71 40.78 -0.56 11.97
CA GLY A 71 41.52 -0.75 10.72
C GLY A 71 41.47 -2.18 10.18
N GLU A 72 40.43 -2.94 10.55
CA GLU A 72 40.29 -4.35 10.17
C GLU A 72 39.68 -4.52 8.78
N ILE A 73 38.75 -3.63 8.42
CA ILE A 73 38.03 -3.63 7.14
C ILE A 73 37.59 -2.19 6.82
N THR A 74 37.24 -1.90 5.57
CA THR A 74 36.55 -0.65 5.21
C THR A 74 35.03 -0.87 5.20
N ALA A 75 34.23 0.19 5.35
CA ALA A 75 32.77 0.12 5.25
C ALA A 75 32.33 -0.54 3.93
N TYR A 76 32.94 -0.11 2.83
CA TYR A 76 32.68 -0.64 1.50
C TYR A 76 33.04 -2.11 1.38
N ASP A 77 34.25 -2.50 1.83
CA ASP A 77 34.68 -3.90 1.79
C ASP A 77 33.79 -4.80 2.65
N HIS A 78 33.29 -4.29 3.78
CA HIS A 78 32.34 -5.02 4.62
C HIS A 78 31.01 -5.23 3.89
N PHE A 79 30.44 -4.17 3.30
CA PHE A 79 29.16 -4.28 2.60
C PHE A 79 29.21 -5.28 1.44
N ILE A 80 30.24 -5.17 0.60
CA ILE A 80 30.43 -6.04 -0.57
C ILE A 80 30.62 -7.51 -0.16
N GLN A 81 31.39 -7.78 0.90
CA GLN A 81 31.71 -9.15 1.30
C GLN A 81 30.63 -9.80 2.18
N TYR A 82 29.94 -9.02 2.98
CA TYR A 82 29.04 -9.50 4.03
C TYR A 82 27.69 -8.78 4.00
N GLY A 83 27.71 -7.45 4.10
CA GLY A 83 26.51 -6.64 4.37
C GLY A 83 25.36 -6.88 3.39
N ALA A 84 25.63 -6.93 2.09
CA ALA A 84 24.59 -7.17 1.08
C ALA A 84 23.91 -8.54 1.26
N SER A 85 24.67 -9.59 1.63
CA SER A 85 24.14 -10.93 1.88
C SER A 85 23.48 -11.08 3.26
N GLU A 86 23.83 -10.20 4.20
CA GLU A 86 23.18 -10.09 5.51
C GLU A 86 21.89 -9.27 5.44
N GLY A 87 21.52 -8.75 4.27
CA GLY A 87 20.35 -7.89 4.09
C GLY A 87 20.51 -6.49 4.69
N ARG A 88 21.74 -6.05 4.95
CA ARG A 88 22.01 -4.69 5.43
C ARG A 88 21.72 -3.69 4.32
N THR A 89 21.29 -2.49 4.72
CA THR A 89 20.97 -1.39 3.81
C THR A 89 22.23 -0.54 3.55
N PRO A 90 22.63 -0.30 2.28
CA PRO A 90 23.85 0.45 1.95
C PRO A 90 23.71 1.98 2.03
N SER A 91 22.48 2.49 1.95
CA SER A 91 22.10 3.91 2.04
C SER A 91 20.60 4.00 2.30
N HIS A 92 20.10 5.13 2.81
CA HIS A 92 18.67 5.34 3.02
C HIS A 92 17.84 5.35 1.73
N LEU A 93 18.49 5.52 0.57
CA LEU A 93 17.83 5.43 -0.73
C LEU A 93 17.45 4.01 -1.14
N PHE A 94 18.07 2.98 -0.56
CA PHE A 94 17.76 1.59 -0.92
C PHE A 94 17.47 0.75 0.31
N ASP A 95 16.20 0.41 0.52
CA ASP A 95 15.80 -0.52 1.58
C ASP A 95 15.64 -1.93 0.99
N ALA A 96 16.53 -2.84 1.42
CA ALA A 96 16.52 -4.22 0.94
C ALA A 96 15.24 -4.98 1.34
N ALA A 97 14.69 -4.73 2.53
CA ALA A 97 13.47 -5.37 2.99
C ALA A 97 12.25 -4.85 2.22
N PHE A 98 12.18 -3.53 2.02
CA PHE A 98 11.17 -2.93 1.16
C PHE A 98 11.25 -3.49 -0.26
N TYR A 99 12.44 -3.50 -0.87
CA TYR A 99 12.63 -3.98 -2.24
C TYR A 99 12.13 -5.41 -2.41
N LEU A 100 12.44 -6.31 -1.48
CA LEU A 100 11.96 -7.69 -1.52
C LEU A 100 10.44 -7.79 -1.30
N SER A 101 9.87 -6.97 -0.41
CA SER A 101 8.42 -6.96 -0.19
C SER A 101 7.62 -6.56 -1.43
N GLN A 102 8.17 -5.64 -2.24
CA GLN A 102 7.54 -5.18 -3.48
C GLN A 102 7.88 -6.07 -4.69
N ASN A 103 8.89 -6.94 -4.57
CA ASN A 103 9.40 -7.77 -5.65
C ASN A 103 9.51 -9.24 -5.20
N PRO A 104 8.37 -9.89 -4.88
CA PRO A 104 8.36 -11.25 -4.33
C PRO A 104 8.93 -12.31 -5.29
N ASP A 105 9.02 -12.01 -6.59
CA ASP A 105 9.70 -12.87 -7.57
C ASP A 105 11.22 -12.96 -7.36
N VAL A 106 11.80 -11.97 -6.66
CA VAL A 106 13.23 -11.90 -6.35
C VAL A 106 13.58 -12.64 -5.05
N GLU A 107 12.61 -12.78 -4.14
CA GLU A 107 12.80 -13.34 -2.80
C GLU A 107 13.47 -14.72 -2.84
N SER A 108 12.97 -15.63 -3.68
CA SER A 108 13.55 -16.97 -3.81
C SER A 108 15.01 -16.98 -4.28
N ALA A 109 15.41 -16.03 -5.15
CA ALA A 109 16.80 -15.95 -5.61
C ALA A 109 17.72 -15.44 -4.49
N VAL A 110 17.22 -14.54 -3.64
CA VAL A 110 17.95 -14.02 -2.49
C VAL A 110 18.05 -15.06 -1.37
N GLU A 111 16.96 -15.77 -1.06
CA GLU A 111 16.94 -16.84 -0.06
C GLU A 111 17.89 -17.99 -0.42
N ASN A 112 17.99 -18.34 -1.70
CA ASN A 112 18.93 -19.36 -2.20
C ASN A 112 20.38 -18.87 -2.23
N GLY A 113 20.62 -17.57 -1.99
CA GLY A 113 21.94 -16.95 -2.02
C GLY A 113 22.54 -16.82 -3.43
N ASP A 114 21.70 -16.89 -4.47
CA ASP A 114 22.10 -16.76 -5.88
C ASP A 114 22.48 -15.30 -6.20
N MET A 115 21.85 -14.34 -5.53
CA MET A 115 22.15 -12.91 -5.59
C MET A 115 21.67 -12.20 -4.33
N THR A 116 21.99 -10.92 -4.17
CA THR A 116 21.44 -10.06 -3.11
C THR A 116 20.36 -9.13 -3.65
N ALA A 117 19.54 -8.52 -2.78
CA ALA A 117 18.50 -7.58 -3.21
C ALA A 117 19.06 -6.39 -4.01
N ILE A 118 20.14 -5.77 -3.50
CA ILE A 118 20.82 -4.66 -4.19
C ILE A 118 21.45 -5.12 -5.51
N GLU A 119 21.99 -6.34 -5.57
CA GLU A 119 22.52 -6.91 -6.81
C GLU A 119 21.42 -7.08 -7.87
N HIS A 120 20.26 -7.62 -7.48
CA HIS A 120 19.12 -7.72 -8.38
C HIS A 120 18.68 -6.35 -8.88
N PHE A 121 18.56 -5.37 -7.98
CA PHE A 121 18.17 -4.02 -8.36
C PHE A 121 19.15 -3.41 -9.36
N LEU A 122 20.45 -3.47 -9.07
CA LEU A 122 21.48 -2.89 -9.93
C LEU A 122 21.60 -3.59 -11.29
N LEU A 123 21.39 -4.90 -11.36
CA LEU A 123 21.49 -5.65 -12.62
C LEU A 123 20.19 -5.64 -13.45
N TYR A 124 19.04 -5.65 -12.79
CA TYR A 124 17.75 -5.86 -13.44
C TYR A 124 16.71 -4.83 -13.01
N GLY A 125 16.52 -4.63 -11.71
CA GLY A 125 15.40 -3.83 -11.19
C GLY A 125 15.38 -2.38 -11.68
N GLN A 126 16.55 -1.74 -11.82
CA GLN A 126 16.63 -0.37 -12.37
C GLN A 126 16.21 -0.29 -13.86
N SER A 127 16.34 -1.39 -14.61
CA SER A 127 15.92 -1.48 -16.03
C SER A 127 14.49 -1.98 -16.19
N GLU A 128 13.94 -2.62 -15.15
CA GLU A 128 12.54 -3.07 -15.04
C GLU A 128 11.66 -2.04 -14.30
N PRO A 129 12.00 -0.75 -14.45
CA PRO A 129 11.77 0.36 -13.51
C PRO A 129 11.03 -0.01 -12.21
N ARG A 130 11.65 -0.83 -11.36
CA ARG A 130 11.04 -1.33 -10.11
C ARG A 130 11.09 -0.29 -8.99
N PRO A 131 10.12 -0.31 -8.05
CA PRO A 131 10.21 0.44 -6.81
C PRO A 131 11.35 -0.08 -5.94
N PHE A 132 12.10 0.84 -5.33
CA PHE A 132 13.28 0.50 -4.51
C PHE A 132 13.39 1.26 -3.19
N SER A 133 12.54 2.26 -2.96
CA SER A 133 12.25 2.79 -1.64
C SER A 133 10.77 3.17 -1.54
N PRO A 134 10.22 3.38 -0.33
CA PRO A 134 8.81 3.74 -0.16
C PRO A 134 8.37 5.00 -0.92
N SER A 135 9.28 5.97 -1.07
CA SER A 135 9.03 7.23 -1.76
C SER A 135 9.51 7.25 -3.21
N ILE A 136 10.24 6.23 -3.67
CA ILE A 136 10.84 6.20 -5.00
C ILE A 136 10.45 4.91 -5.75
N ASP A 137 9.65 5.12 -6.79
CA ASP A 137 9.27 4.13 -7.80
C ASP A 137 9.75 4.61 -9.17
N LEU A 138 10.68 3.88 -9.79
CA LEU A 138 11.21 4.27 -11.11
C LEU A 138 10.15 4.24 -12.21
N GLY A 139 9.15 3.37 -12.10
CA GLY A 139 8.04 3.29 -13.04
C GLY A 139 7.11 4.48 -12.89
N ALA A 140 6.79 4.84 -11.64
CA ALA A 140 6.02 6.06 -11.35
C ALA A 140 6.77 7.33 -11.79
N TYR A 141 8.08 7.36 -11.57
CA TYR A 141 8.95 8.46 -12.01
C TYR A 141 8.92 8.65 -13.52
N LEU A 142 9.04 7.56 -14.29
CA LEU A 142 8.94 7.63 -15.75
C LEU A 142 7.55 8.04 -16.21
N ALA A 143 6.50 7.49 -15.62
CA ALA A 143 5.11 7.83 -15.95
C ALA A 143 4.78 9.31 -15.70
N ALA A 144 5.37 9.91 -14.65
CA ALA A 144 5.22 11.32 -14.34
C ALA A 144 6.05 12.24 -15.25
N ASN A 145 7.11 11.72 -15.89
CA ASN A 145 8.05 12.51 -16.70
C ASN A 145 8.25 11.91 -18.11
N PRO A 146 7.32 12.16 -19.05
CA PRO A 146 7.38 11.60 -20.40
C PRO A 146 8.63 11.99 -21.21
N ASP A 147 9.27 13.11 -20.89
CA ASP A 147 10.54 13.51 -21.50
C ASP A 147 11.70 12.61 -21.09
N ILE A 148 11.70 12.16 -19.83
CA ILE A 148 12.69 11.22 -19.29
C ILE A 148 12.43 9.81 -19.84
N GLU A 149 11.18 9.36 -19.87
CA GLU A 149 10.79 8.09 -20.48
C GLU A 149 11.30 8.00 -21.92
N ALA A 150 11.08 9.03 -22.74
CA ALA A 150 11.58 9.07 -24.11
C ALA A 150 13.12 9.01 -24.19
N ALA A 151 13.84 9.63 -23.25
CA ALA A 151 15.30 9.58 -23.20
C ALA A 151 15.82 8.19 -22.82
N VAL A 152 15.13 7.50 -21.90
CA VAL A 152 15.43 6.11 -21.51
C VAL A 152 15.18 5.15 -22.65
N GLU A 153 14.04 5.26 -23.35
CA GLU A 153 13.73 4.45 -24.53
C GLU A 153 14.74 4.66 -25.68
N ALA A 154 15.24 5.89 -25.83
CA ALA A 154 16.29 6.22 -26.79
C ALA A 154 17.69 5.74 -26.37
N GLY A 155 17.82 5.13 -25.18
CA GLY A 155 19.09 4.63 -24.65
C GLY A 155 20.08 5.74 -24.31
N GLN A 156 19.60 6.95 -24.01
CA GLN A 156 20.44 8.11 -23.73
C GLN A 156 20.95 8.11 -22.29
N MET A 157 20.16 7.57 -21.37
CA MET A 157 20.47 7.41 -19.94
C MET A 157 19.49 6.42 -19.30
N SER A 158 19.72 6.00 -18.05
CA SER A 158 18.73 5.26 -17.27
C SER A 158 17.83 6.19 -16.44
N ALA A 159 16.67 5.69 -16.00
CA ALA A 159 15.77 6.44 -15.11
C ALA A 159 16.46 6.77 -13.78
N LEU A 160 17.17 5.79 -13.21
CA LEU A 160 17.96 5.94 -12.00
C LEU A 160 19.09 6.98 -12.19
N GLU A 161 19.79 6.94 -13.33
CA GLU A 161 20.83 7.93 -13.64
C GLU A 161 20.25 9.34 -13.70
N HIS A 162 19.11 9.52 -14.36
CA HIS A 162 18.46 10.83 -14.40
C HIS A 162 18.06 11.29 -13.00
N LEU A 163 17.37 10.45 -12.24
CA LEU A 163 16.92 10.76 -10.88
C LEU A 163 18.11 11.21 -9.99
N MET A 164 19.20 10.44 -10.02
CA MET A 164 20.35 10.64 -9.12
C MET A 164 21.27 11.79 -9.52
N LEU A 165 21.24 12.24 -10.78
CA LEU A 165 22.11 13.32 -11.25
C LEU A 165 21.37 14.63 -11.48
N TYR A 166 20.08 14.57 -11.82
CA TYR A 166 19.31 15.73 -12.26
C TYR A 166 17.93 15.81 -11.61
N GLY A 167 17.30 14.69 -11.28
CA GLY A 167 15.90 14.65 -10.84
C GLY A 167 15.59 15.59 -9.67
N ALA A 168 16.38 15.50 -8.59
CA ALA A 168 16.20 16.34 -7.40
C ALA A 168 16.47 17.83 -7.69
N SER A 169 17.52 18.15 -8.44
CA SER A 169 17.88 19.54 -8.77
C SER A 169 16.94 20.20 -9.79
N GLU A 170 16.26 19.41 -10.62
CA GLU A 170 15.22 19.85 -11.52
C GLU A 170 13.83 19.92 -10.85
N GLY A 171 13.69 19.46 -9.60
CA GLY A 171 12.41 19.42 -8.88
C GLY A 171 11.37 18.52 -9.56
N ARG A 172 11.81 17.39 -10.13
CA ARG A 172 10.92 16.48 -10.88
C ARG A 172 9.88 15.81 -9.99
N ASP A 173 8.75 15.46 -10.60
CA ASP A 173 7.73 14.64 -9.94
C ASP A 173 8.23 13.17 -9.84
N LEU A 174 8.28 12.62 -8.63
CA LEU A 174 8.67 11.22 -8.41
C LEU A 174 7.53 10.23 -8.73
N GLY A 175 6.33 10.74 -9.00
CA GLY A 175 5.11 9.95 -9.07
C GLY A 175 4.60 9.60 -7.68
N ASN A 176 3.53 8.81 -7.62
CA ASN A 176 2.87 8.41 -6.37
C ASN A 176 2.55 9.60 -5.43
N GLY A 177 2.26 10.76 -6.01
CA GLY A 177 1.91 11.98 -5.29
C GLY A 177 3.07 12.71 -4.62
N VAL A 178 4.32 12.41 -4.99
CA VAL A 178 5.53 13.08 -4.47
C VAL A 178 6.13 13.97 -5.56
N ASP A 179 5.60 15.20 -5.69
CA ASP A 179 6.16 16.22 -6.57
C ASP A 179 7.26 16.99 -5.84
N MET A 180 8.53 16.86 -6.26
CA MET A 180 9.65 17.51 -5.56
C MET A 180 9.61 19.04 -5.61
N SER A 181 8.78 19.65 -6.47
CA SER A 181 8.57 21.09 -6.45
C SER A 181 8.01 21.60 -5.11
N ILE A 182 7.39 20.73 -4.30
CA ILE A 182 6.93 21.07 -2.95
C ILE A 182 8.08 21.41 -1.99
N PHE A 183 9.31 20.97 -2.28
CA PHE A 183 10.52 21.21 -1.48
C PHE A 183 11.29 22.46 -1.93
N ALA A 184 10.74 23.26 -2.85
CA ALA A 184 11.43 24.43 -3.40
C ALA A 184 11.85 25.46 -2.33
N ASP A 185 11.08 25.56 -1.24
CA ASP A 185 11.33 26.47 -0.11
C ASP A 185 11.85 25.75 1.15
N ASP A 186 12.10 24.43 1.10
CA ASP A 186 12.64 23.66 2.23
C ASP A 186 14.15 23.84 2.34
N ALA A 187 14.62 24.46 3.43
CA ALA A 187 16.02 24.78 3.61
C ALA A 187 16.92 23.53 3.62
N THR A 188 16.48 22.44 4.26
CA THR A 188 17.25 21.18 4.30
C THR A 188 17.46 20.60 2.91
N PHE A 189 16.40 20.56 2.10
CA PHE A 189 16.48 20.11 0.71
C PHE A 189 17.36 21.05 -0.15
N GLN A 190 17.20 22.37 -0.03
CA GLN A 190 17.99 23.32 -0.81
C GLN A 190 19.48 23.31 -0.41
N ASP A 191 19.79 23.24 0.89
CA ASP A 191 21.17 23.16 1.39
C ASP A 191 21.86 21.89 0.87
N ALA A 192 21.14 20.76 0.82
CA ALA A 192 21.65 19.51 0.24
C ALA A 192 21.95 19.66 -1.26
N LEU A 193 21.04 20.26 -2.04
CA LEU A 193 21.27 20.53 -3.46
C LEU A 193 22.45 21.49 -3.70
N GLU A 194 22.58 22.55 -2.90
CA GLU A 194 23.70 23.50 -2.98
C GLU A 194 25.04 22.85 -2.65
N ALA A 195 25.04 21.87 -1.74
CA ALA A 195 26.21 21.06 -1.41
C ALA A 195 26.52 19.99 -2.46
N GLY A 196 25.64 19.78 -3.45
CA GLY A 196 25.72 18.68 -4.41
C GLY A 196 25.30 17.32 -3.83
N ASP A 197 24.79 17.30 -2.60
CA ASP A 197 24.35 16.10 -1.88
C ASP A 197 22.93 15.70 -2.32
N VAL A 198 22.84 15.08 -3.49
CA VAL A 198 21.58 14.57 -4.03
C VAL A 198 20.96 13.51 -3.12
N GLN A 199 21.80 12.75 -2.41
CA GLN A 199 21.31 11.76 -1.46
C GLN A 199 20.59 12.45 -0.29
N GLY A 200 21.21 13.44 0.35
CA GLY A 200 20.57 14.20 1.43
C GLY A 200 19.27 14.88 0.99
N ALA A 201 19.20 15.36 -0.26
CA ALA A 201 17.97 15.89 -0.83
C ALA A 201 16.87 14.81 -0.94
N LEU A 202 17.18 13.63 -1.47
CA LEU A 202 16.22 12.53 -1.59
C LEU A 202 15.87 11.89 -0.24
N ASP A 203 16.80 11.87 0.72
CA ASP A 203 16.54 11.43 2.10
C ASP A 203 15.54 12.38 2.77
N ARG A 204 15.68 13.69 2.56
CA ARG A 204 14.68 14.69 3.01
C ARG A 204 13.31 14.48 2.34
N VAL A 205 13.29 14.10 1.06
CA VAL A 205 12.03 13.73 0.39
C VAL A 205 11.41 12.48 1.03
N ALA A 206 12.21 11.46 1.33
CA ALA A 206 11.73 10.24 1.98
C ALA A 206 11.22 10.47 3.40
N GLU A 207 11.81 11.41 4.15
CA GLU A 207 11.34 11.84 5.48
C GLU A 207 9.94 12.47 5.42
N VAL A 208 9.71 13.33 4.43
CA VAL A 208 8.47 14.13 4.34
C VAL A 208 7.36 13.40 3.58
N ALA A 209 7.70 12.57 2.58
CA ALA A 209 6.74 11.94 1.68
C ALA A 209 5.57 11.24 2.39
N PRO A 210 5.78 10.43 3.46
CA PRO A 210 4.66 9.78 4.16
C PRO A 210 3.62 10.75 4.72
N PHE A 211 4.00 12.00 4.99
CA PHE A 211 3.14 13.03 5.56
C PHE A 211 2.46 13.92 4.52
N LEU A 212 2.77 13.75 3.23
CA LEU A 212 2.13 14.51 2.16
C LEU A 212 0.69 14.02 1.97
N PRO A 213 -0.31 14.92 1.86
CA PRO A 213 -1.71 14.54 1.65
C PRO A 213 -1.95 13.85 0.29
N THR A 214 -1.02 14.02 -0.65
CA THR A 214 -1.05 13.42 -1.98
C THR A 214 -0.35 12.08 -2.06
N PHE A 215 0.45 11.71 -1.06
CA PHE A 215 1.28 10.51 -1.10
C PHE A 215 0.43 9.26 -1.24
N VAL A 216 0.76 8.46 -2.24
CA VAL A 216 0.16 7.15 -2.49
C VAL A 216 1.14 6.10 -1.99
N PRO A 217 0.91 5.48 -0.82
CA PRO A 217 1.83 4.49 -0.29
C PRO A 217 1.89 3.25 -1.20
N PRO A 218 3.06 2.60 -1.31
CA PRO A 218 3.19 1.32 -2.01
C PRO A 218 2.23 0.27 -1.44
N THR A 219 1.84 -0.70 -2.27
CA THR A 219 0.87 -1.73 -1.85
C THR A 219 1.43 -2.54 -0.69
N GLY A 220 0.66 -2.62 0.40
CA GLY A 220 1.04 -3.38 1.60
C GLY A 220 2.13 -2.72 2.46
N TRP A 221 2.53 -1.49 2.14
CA TRP A 221 3.45 -0.70 2.94
C TRP A 221 2.70 0.31 3.81
N GLU A 222 3.10 0.43 5.07
CA GLU A 222 2.66 1.48 5.99
C GLU A 222 3.89 2.14 6.61
N ALA A 223 3.80 3.44 6.89
CA ALA A 223 4.87 4.15 7.57
C ALA A 223 5.10 3.54 8.98
N PRO A 224 6.36 3.24 9.38
CA PRO A 224 6.65 2.72 10.71
C PRO A 224 6.07 3.60 11.83
N ALA A 225 5.66 2.98 12.94
CA ALA A 225 5.02 3.70 14.05
C ALA A 225 5.92 4.77 14.69
N ASP A 226 7.23 4.61 14.57
CA ASP A 226 8.28 5.50 15.06
C ASP A 226 8.86 6.41 13.97
N THR A 227 8.18 6.54 12.82
CA THR A 227 8.59 7.48 11.75
C THR A 227 8.71 8.89 12.32
N PRO A 228 9.90 9.53 12.23
CA PRO A 228 10.08 10.91 12.67
C PRO A 228 9.10 11.87 11.99
N ILE A 229 8.45 12.73 12.76
CA ILE A 229 7.49 13.71 12.24
C ILE A 229 8.27 14.97 11.82
N PRO A 230 8.20 15.41 10.55
CA PRO A 230 8.98 16.54 10.03
C PRO A 230 8.36 17.88 10.44
N VAL A 231 8.42 18.19 11.74
CA VAL A 231 7.85 19.44 12.31
C VAL A 231 8.55 20.72 11.83
N ASP A 232 9.71 20.58 11.22
CA ASP A 232 10.48 21.68 10.63
C ASP A 232 10.13 21.94 9.15
N PHE A 233 9.47 20.98 8.48
CA PHE A 233 9.04 21.14 7.09
C PHE A 233 7.86 22.11 7.00
N VAL A 234 8.02 23.12 6.14
CA VAL A 234 6.97 24.10 5.85
C VAL A 234 6.51 23.89 4.40
N PRO A 235 5.35 23.27 4.17
CA PRO A 235 4.84 23.08 2.82
C PRO A 235 4.40 24.42 2.21
N PRO A 236 4.21 24.49 0.88
CA PRO A 236 3.63 25.64 0.20
C PRO A 236 2.29 26.08 0.79
N GLU A 237 1.98 27.36 0.69
CA GLU A 237 0.76 27.95 1.24
C GLU A 237 -0.50 27.19 0.77
N GLY A 238 -1.32 26.76 1.73
CA GLY A 238 -2.57 26.03 1.46
C GLY A 238 -2.44 24.51 1.47
N THR A 239 -1.22 23.97 1.61
CA THR A 239 -0.98 22.54 1.83
C THR A 239 -0.84 22.27 3.33
N LEU A 240 -1.55 21.26 3.82
CA LEU A 240 -1.40 20.74 5.18
C LEU A 240 -0.84 19.32 5.12
N LEU A 241 0.12 19.04 5.99
CA LEU A 241 0.66 17.70 6.19
C LEU A 241 -0.33 16.85 6.99
N VAL A 242 -0.34 15.55 6.72
CA VAL A 242 -1.22 14.57 7.39
C VAL A 242 -0.35 13.61 8.18
N ILE A 243 -0.75 13.30 9.41
CA ILE A 243 -0.11 12.22 10.17
C ILE A 243 -0.69 10.89 9.69
N PRO A 244 0.12 9.96 9.14
CA PRO A 244 -0.37 8.64 8.75
C PRO A 244 -0.97 7.91 9.96
N PRO A 245 -2.05 7.14 9.79
CA PRO A 245 -2.69 6.42 10.91
C PRO A 245 -1.77 5.47 11.68
N SER A 246 -0.73 4.95 11.02
CA SER A 246 0.25 4.05 11.62
C SER A 246 1.29 4.77 12.48
N VAL A 247 1.52 6.07 12.26
CA VAL A 247 2.55 6.87 12.95
C VAL A 247 2.04 7.35 14.30
N VAL A 248 2.81 7.09 15.36
CA VAL A 248 2.46 7.48 16.73
C VAL A 248 3.08 8.84 17.03
N VAL A 249 2.24 9.85 17.29
CA VAL A 249 2.70 11.17 17.76
C VAL A 249 3.18 11.06 19.21
N PRO A 250 4.47 11.34 19.50
CA PRO A 250 4.97 11.33 20.87
C PRO A 250 4.23 12.35 21.76
N PRO A 251 4.00 12.07 23.06
CA PRO A 251 3.19 12.94 23.94
C PRO A 251 3.67 14.39 24.07
N ASP A 252 4.97 14.63 23.88
CA ASP A 252 5.60 15.95 24.02
C ASP A 252 5.84 16.64 22.66
N THR A 253 5.33 16.07 21.55
CA THR A 253 5.44 16.65 20.22
C THR A 253 4.35 17.68 20.00
N GLU A 254 4.73 18.96 19.91
CA GLU A 254 3.84 20.03 19.44
C GLU A 254 3.82 20.03 17.92
N LEU A 255 2.67 19.71 17.31
CA LEU A 255 2.48 19.79 15.87
C LEU A 255 2.31 21.26 15.44
N PRO A 256 3.08 21.75 14.46
CA PRO A 256 2.87 23.08 13.89
C PRO A 256 1.52 23.18 13.16
N ASP A 257 1.07 24.41 12.92
CA ASP A 257 -0.16 24.71 12.14
C ASP A 257 -0.05 24.29 10.65
N THR A 258 1.11 23.80 10.21
CA THR A 258 1.34 23.19 8.90
C THR A 258 0.84 21.75 8.81
N PHE A 259 0.51 21.12 9.94
CA PHE A 259 -0.19 19.84 9.98
C PHE A 259 -1.70 20.06 10.04
N GLU A 260 -2.45 19.13 9.47
CA GLU A 260 -3.88 19.07 9.73
C GLU A 260 -4.11 19.01 11.24
N PRO A 261 -4.92 19.92 11.81
CA PRO A 261 -5.19 19.90 13.23
C PRO A 261 -5.78 18.52 13.57
N PRO A 262 -5.27 17.82 14.60
CA PRO A 262 -5.87 16.58 15.04
C PRO A 262 -7.35 16.86 15.28
N ALA A 263 -8.21 16.11 14.57
CA ALA A 263 -9.63 16.42 14.46
C ALA A 263 -10.20 16.88 15.81
N ASP A 264 -10.69 18.11 15.85
CA ASP A 264 -11.15 18.76 17.08
C ASP A 264 -12.19 17.87 17.77
N THR A 265 -11.81 17.29 18.92
CA THR A 265 -12.72 16.57 19.82
C THR A 265 -13.44 17.54 20.77
N GLY A 266 -13.48 18.84 20.44
CA GLY A 266 -14.04 19.92 21.25
C GLY A 266 -15.34 20.55 20.71
N GLY A 267 -16.48 19.94 21.04
CA GLY A 267 -17.71 20.64 21.44
C GLY A 267 -18.27 21.80 20.59
N GLY A 268 -19.17 21.46 19.65
CA GLY A 268 -20.28 22.36 19.31
C GLY A 268 -20.75 22.36 17.85
N GLY A 269 -21.45 21.32 17.39
CA GLY A 269 -22.39 21.45 16.27
C GLY A 269 -22.54 20.27 15.32
N GLY A 270 -21.65 19.28 15.37
CA GLY A 270 -21.83 17.98 14.73
C GLY A 270 -21.39 16.92 15.72
N THR A 271 -22.30 16.07 16.17
CA THR A 271 -22.01 15.03 17.17
C THR A 271 -20.90 14.13 16.64
N PRO A 272 -19.75 13.99 17.34
CA PRO A 272 -18.79 12.96 17.04
C PRO A 272 -19.48 11.62 17.27
N ALA A 273 -19.17 10.66 16.42
CA ALA A 273 -19.56 9.27 16.55
C ALA A 273 -19.05 8.65 17.86
N THR A 274 -19.71 8.92 18.99
CA THR A 274 -19.48 8.20 20.25
C THR A 274 -20.35 6.97 20.22
N PHE A 275 -19.75 5.78 20.15
CA PHE A 275 -20.45 4.56 20.52
C PHE A 275 -19.86 3.97 21.79
N THR A 276 -20.73 3.53 22.68
CA THR A 276 -20.40 2.81 23.90
C THR A 276 -20.89 1.39 23.76
N VAL A 277 -20.01 0.42 24.00
CA VAL A 277 -20.37 -0.99 24.11
C VAL A 277 -20.39 -1.34 25.59
N THR A 278 -21.58 -1.61 26.12
CA THR A 278 -21.76 -1.92 27.54
C THR A 278 -22.30 -3.35 27.69
N GLU A 279 -21.66 -4.16 28.54
CA GLU A 279 -22.17 -5.49 28.88
C GLU A 279 -23.16 -5.39 30.05
N SER A 280 -24.33 -6.04 29.92
CA SER A 280 -25.25 -6.26 31.03
C SER A 280 -25.73 -7.70 31.04
N GLY A 281 -25.03 -8.58 31.77
CA GLY A 281 -25.33 -10.01 31.79
C GLY A 281 -24.61 -10.74 30.65
N SER A 282 -25.34 -11.39 29.75
CA SER A 282 -24.79 -12.09 28.57
C SER A 282 -25.14 -11.38 27.25
N VAL A 283 -25.52 -10.10 27.32
CA VAL A 283 -25.98 -9.30 26.18
C VAL A 283 -25.14 -8.03 26.07
N LEU A 284 -24.64 -7.75 24.87
CA LEU A 284 -23.96 -6.49 24.55
C LEU A 284 -24.97 -5.43 24.14
N THR A 285 -24.88 -4.24 24.73
CA THR A 285 -25.63 -3.06 24.27
C THR A 285 -24.67 -2.12 23.55
N VAL A 286 -24.96 -1.81 22.29
CA VAL A 286 -24.25 -0.84 21.46
C VAL A 286 -25.11 0.41 21.36
N GLU A 287 -24.66 1.52 21.94
CA GLU A 287 -25.37 2.81 21.90
C GLU A 287 -24.47 3.88 21.28
N GLY A 288 -24.97 4.70 20.35
CA GLY A 288 -24.15 5.79 19.81
C GLY A 288 -24.34 6.16 18.34
N THR A 289 -23.35 6.81 17.74
CA THR A 289 -23.32 7.03 16.29
C THR A 289 -21.96 6.56 15.77
N ALA A 290 -21.89 5.91 14.60
CA ALA A 290 -20.63 5.60 13.93
C ALA A 290 -20.81 5.52 12.42
N THR A 291 -19.83 6.05 11.68
CA THR A 291 -19.81 6.00 10.21
C THR A 291 -19.35 4.65 9.67
N ASP A 292 -18.63 3.86 10.46
CA ASP A 292 -18.06 2.56 10.07
C ASP A 292 -18.88 1.40 10.63
N ALA A 293 -18.81 0.23 9.97
CA ALA A 293 -19.50 -0.97 10.43
C ALA A 293 -18.87 -1.52 11.72
N VAL A 294 -19.72 -1.82 12.71
CA VAL A 294 -19.33 -2.53 13.93
C VAL A 294 -19.67 -4.01 13.74
N VAL A 295 -18.67 -4.87 13.91
CA VAL A 295 -18.81 -6.32 13.80
C VAL A 295 -18.76 -6.95 15.18
N VAL A 296 -19.76 -7.76 15.50
CA VAL A 296 -19.80 -8.55 16.73
C VAL A 296 -19.76 -10.03 16.36
N ASP A 297 -18.68 -10.72 16.75
CA ASP A 297 -18.59 -12.18 16.63
C ASP A 297 -18.94 -12.81 17.98
N LEU A 298 -20.12 -13.43 18.03
CA LEU A 298 -20.66 -14.04 19.25
C LEU A 298 -19.97 -15.38 19.59
N SER A 299 -19.36 -16.05 18.60
CA SER A 299 -18.63 -17.31 18.80
C SER A 299 -17.20 -17.11 19.27
N ALA A 300 -16.53 -16.07 18.75
CA ALA A 300 -15.18 -15.67 19.18
C ALA A 300 -15.22 -14.69 20.37
N ASN A 301 -16.41 -14.21 20.72
CA ASN A 301 -16.63 -13.26 21.80
C ASN A 301 -15.79 -11.97 21.60
N THR A 302 -15.81 -11.45 20.38
CA THR A 302 -15.05 -10.25 19.98
C THR A 302 -15.96 -9.18 19.39
N VAL A 303 -15.56 -7.92 19.56
CA VAL A 303 -16.18 -6.77 18.91
C VAL A 303 -15.08 -6.03 18.17
N THR A 304 -15.31 -5.75 16.88
CA THR A 304 -14.36 -4.99 16.06
C THR A 304 -15.06 -3.84 15.34
N ARG A 305 -14.31 -2.78 15.06
CA ARG A 305 -14.75 -1.64 14.24
C ARG A 305 -13.70 -1.40 13.17
N ALA A 306 -14.10 -1.41 11.90
CA ALA A 306 -13.16 -1.29 10.77
C ALA A 306 -11.96 -2.26 10.89
N GLY A 307 -12.21 -3.48 11.39
CA GLY A 307 -11.17 -4.50 11.62
C GLY A 307 -10.39 -4.37 12.93
N ASN A 308 -10.52 -3.26 13.67
CA ASN A 308 -9.79 -3.03 14.92
C ASN A 308 -10.56 -3.53 16.16
N PRO A 309 -9.92 -4.20 17.14
CA PRO A 309 -10.56 -4.66 18.36
C PRO A 309 -11.11 -3.52 19.21
N VAL A 310 -12.35 -3.63 19.66
CA VAL A 310 -12.98 -2.73 20.62
C VAL A 310 -12.91 -3.38 22.00
N THR A 311 -12.36 -2.67 22.98
CA THR A 311 -12.30 -3.17 24.36
C THR A 311 -13.69 -3.10 24.99
N VAL A 312 -14.24 -4.25 25.38
CA VAL A 312 -15.50 -4.36 26.12
C VAL A 312 -15.19 -4.61 27.59
N GLU A 313 -15.75 -3.81 28.50
CA GLU A 313 -15.65 -4.07 29.94
C GLU A 313 -16.54 -5.28 30.29
N GLY A 314 -15.96 -6.47 30.19
CA GLY A 314 -16.56 -7.75 30.58
C GLY A 314 -16.79 -8.70 29.39
N SER A 315 -16.42 -9.97 29.58
CA SER A 315 -16.55 -11.08 28.61
C SER A 315 -16.20 -12.40 29.31
N PRO A 316 -16.89 -13.55 29.03
CA PRO A 316 -16.63 -14.30 27.79
C PRO A 316 -17.80 -15.13 27.22
N ASN A 317 -19.07 -14.79 27.49
CA ASN A 317 -20.21 -15.59 27.00
C ASN A 317 -21.37 -14.71 26.51
N LEU A 318 -21.19 -14.13 25.33
CA LEU A 318 -22.21 -13.30 24.68
C LEU A 318 -23.25 -14.18 23.96
N THR A 319 -24.53 -13.97 24.27
CA THR A 319 -25.67 -14.69 23.69
C THR A 319 -26.55 -13.81 22.80
N GLY A 320 -26.24 -12.52 22.69
CA GLY A 320 -26.99 -11.58 21.85
C GLY A 320 -26.43 -10.16 21.85
N VAL A 321 -26.90 -9.34 20.92
CA VAL A 321 -26.53 -7.93 20.73
C VAL A 321 -27.81 -7.09 20.70
N ILE A 322 -27.82 -5.99 21.43
CA ILE A 322 -28.86 -4.95 21.39
C ILE A 322 -28.19 -3.68 20.87
N ALA A 323 -28.75 -3.06 19.85
CA ALA A 323 -28.31 -1.76 19.37
C ALA A 323 -29.43 -0.76 19.63
N THR A 324 -29.22 0.21 20.53
CA THR A 324 -30.24 1.20 20.92
C THR A 324 -29.77 2.60 20.61
N ASN A 325 -30.60 3.40 19.91
CA ASN A 325 -30.26 4.74 19.44
C ASN A 325 -28.95 4.79 18.62
N TYR A 326 -28.72 3.77 17.77
CA TYR A 326 -27.51 3.65 16.95
C TYR A 326 -27.71 4.13 15.50
N SER A 327 -26.89 5.06 15.03
CA SER A 327 -26.85 5.49 13.62
C SER A 327 -25.58 4.96 12.96
N GLY A 328 -25.68 3.84 12.24
CA GLY A 328 -24.60 3.11 11.56
C GLY A 328 -25.00 1.66 11.24
N ASN A 329 -24.12 0.87 10.60
CA ASN A 329 -24.35 -0.56 10.36
C ASN A 329 -23.76 -1.43 11.47
N VAL A 330 -24.55 -2.36 12.01
CA VAL A 330 -24.09 -3.40 12.93
C VAL A 330 -24.22 -4.76 12.24
N THR A 331 -23.13 -5.52 12.24
CA THR A 331 -23.07 -6.87 11.70
C THR A 331 -22.87 -7.85 12.86
N ALA A 332 -23.86 -8.70 13.11
CA ALA A 332 -23.72 -9.81 14.05
C ALA A 332 -23.33 -11.08 13.27
N GLN A 333 -22.27 -11.75 13.72
CA GLN A 333 -21.76 -12.98 13.11
C GLN A 333 -21.76 -14.13 14.11
N ASN A 334 -22.04 -15.34 13.61
CA ASN A 334 -22.12 -16.59 14.38
C ASN A 334 -23.03 -16.45 15.63
N ALA A 335 -24.21 -15.86 15.44
CA ALA A 335 -25.16 -15.65 16.51
C ALA A 335 -25.77 -16.97 16.95
N ALA A 336 -25.63 -17.31 18.23
CA ALA A 336 -26.43 -18.38 18.80
C ALA A 336 -27.93 -18.05 18.64
N VAL A 337 -28.72 -19.09 18.43
CA VAL A 337 -30.15 -19.18 18.07
C VAL A 337 -31.14 -18.28 18.88
N ASP A 338 -30.67 -17.56 19.90
CA ASP A 338 -31.49 -16.78 20.84
C ASP A 338 -31.13 -15.27 20.89
N ALA A 339 -30.36 -14.77 19.91
CA ALA A 339 -29.99 -13.37 19.83
C ALA A 339 -31.23 -12.48 19.53
N THR A 340 -31.66 -11.69 20.51
CA THR A 340 -32.78 -10.77 20.38
C THR A 340 -32.28 -9.37 19.98
N LEU A 341 -32.44 -9.02 18.70
CA LEU A 341 -32.22 -7.67 18.18
C LEU A 341 -33.51 -6.86 18.31
N THR A 342 -33.49 -5.76 19.07
CA THR A 342 -34.65 -4.87 19.25
C THR A 342 -34.23 -3.42 19.08
N ASP A 343 -35.08 -2.61 18.42
CA ASP A 343 -34.92 -1.15 18.24
C ASP A 343 -33.76 -0.69 17.30
N VAL A 344 -33.59 -1.39 16.17
CA VAL A 344 -32.56 -1.11 15.15
C VAL A 344 -33.21 -0.64 13.83
N ASP A 345 -32.68 0.43 13.21
CA ASP A 345 -33.19 0.93 11.92
C ASP A 345 -32.81 0.04 10.71
N ALA A 346 -31.65 -0.67 10.77
CA ALA A 346 -31.16 -1.63 9.76
C ALA A 346 -29.99 -2.50 10.31
N TYR A 347 -29.88 -3.77 9.91
CA TYR A 347 -28.74 -4.65 10.26
C TYR A 347 -28.51 -5.79 9.24
N THR A 348 -27.29 -6.33 9.22
CA THR A 348 -26.87 -7.45 8.34
C THR A 348 -26.50 -8.67 9.18
N LEU A 349 -27.02 -9.85 8.81
CA LEU A 349 -26.69 -11.14 9.44
C LEU A 349 -25.73 -11.94 8.54
N LEU A 350 -24.62 -12.38 9.12
CA LEU A 350 -23.66 -13.28 8.47
C LEU A 350 -23.54 -14.56 9.31
N ASP A 351 -24.21 -15.63 8.87
CA ASP A 351 -24.29 -16.86 9.64
C ASP A 351 -24.51 -18.09 8.75
N THR A 352 -24.41 -19.29 9.33
CA THR A 352 -24.71 -20.56 8.67
C THR A 352 -26.23 -20.72 8.43
N LEU A 353 -26.59 -21.52 7.43
CA LEU A 353 -27.99 -21.83 7.12
C LEU A 353 -28.71 -22.51 8.30
N GLU A 354 -28.02 -23.35 9.06
CA GLU A 354 -28.54 -24.01 10.26
C GLU A 354 -28.99 -22.97 11.30
N ASN A 355 -28.16 -21.94 11.53
CA ASN A 355 -28.46 -20.88 12.49
C ASN A 355 -29.59 -19.94 12.01
N LEU A 356 -29.65 -19.61 10.72
CA LEU A 356 -30.71 -18.77 10.15
C LEU A 356 -32.08 -19.48 10.14
N THR A 357 -32.11 -20.80 9.96
CA THR A 357 -33.37 -21.58 10.00
C THR A 357 -33.91 -21.80 11.41
N ALA A 358 -33.07 -21.66 12.44
CA ALA A 358 -33.45 -21.79 13.84
C ALA A 358 -33.78 -20.44 14.51
N ALA A 359 -33.45 -19.31 13.89
CA ALA A 359 -33.67 -17.97 14.42
C ALA A 359 -35.16 -17.61 14.57
N ASP A 360 -35.47 -16.76 15.55
CA ASP A 360 -36.82 -16.23 15.74
C ASP A 360 -37.26 -15.37 14.54
N ALA A 361 -38.54 -15.49 14.14
CA ALA A 361 -39.08 -14.77 12.98
C ALA A 361 -38.94 -13.24 13.09
N ALA A 362 -38.95 -12.68 14.30
CA ALA A 362 -38.75 -11.24 14.51
C ALA A 362 -37.32 -10.76 14.19
N VAL A 363 -36.33 -11.66 14.27
CA VAL A 363 -34.91 -11.40 13.92
C VAL A 363 -34.68 -11.45 12.42
N LEU A 364 -35.51 -12.18 11.68
CA LEU A 364 -35.46 -12.23 10.22
C LEU A 364 -36.23 -11.05 9.59
N GLU A 365 -37.32 -10.61 10.21
CA GLU A 365 -38.17 -9.54 9.69
C GLU A 365 -37.50 -8.14 9.73
N GLY A 366 -36.51 -7.95 10.62
CA GLY A 366 -35.77 -6.68 10.76
C GLY A 366 -34.45 -6.58 9.98
N ALA A 367 -33.97 -7.67 9.36
CA ALA A 367 -32.69 -7.68 8.66
C ALA A 367 -32.80 -7.08 7.24
N THR A 368 -31.88 -6.17 6.90
CA THR A 368 -31.87 -5.49 5.59
C THR A 368 -31.08 -6.25 4.51
N SER A 369 -30.20 -7.18 4.91
CA SER A 369 -29.48 -8.09 3.99
C SER A 369 -28.97 -9.34 4.72
N TYR A 370 -28.74 -10.41 3.96
CA TYR A 370 -28.21 -11.71 4.42
C TYR A 370 -26.98 -12.11 3.62
N THR A 371 -26.04 -12.80 4.22
CA THR A 371 -24.89 -13.37 3.50
C THR A 371 -24.63 -14.81 3.95
N LEU A 372 -24.49 -15.73 2.99
CA LEU A 372 -24.28 -17.16 3.18
C LEU A 372 -23.00 -17.57 2.44
N SER A 373 -22.22 -18.51 2.97
CA SER A 373 -21.04 -19.06 2.27
C SER A 373 -21.36 -20.36 1.51
N ASP A 374 -20.68 -20.58 0.38
CA ASP A 374 -20.82 -21.80 -0.45
C ASP A 374 -20.48 -23.09 0.31
N GLU A 375 -19.54 -23.00 1.25
CA GLU A 375 -19.15 -24.11 2.12
C GLU A 375 -20.31 -24.54 3.05
N SER A 376 -21.12 -23.57 3.50
CA SER A 376 -22.31 -23.81 4.34
C SER A 376 -23.47 -24.45 3.56
N LEU A 377 -23.63 -24.11 2.29
CA LEU A 377 -24.67 -24.67 1.42
C LEU A 377 -24.35 -26.12 1.02
N THR A 378 -23.07 -26.42 0.83
CA THR A 378 -22.58 -27.74 0.45
C THR A 378 -22.65 -28.73 1.61
N ALA A 379 -22.31 -28.29 2.83
CA ALA A 379 -22.37 -29.13 4.04
C ALA A 379 -23.81 -29.54 4.43
N ALA A 380 -24.82 -28.72 4.09
CA ALA A 380 -26.22 -28.96 4.42
C ALA A 380 -26.95 -29.93 3.46
N GLY A 381 -26.31 -30.39 2.38
CA GLY A 381 -26.89 -31.39 1.46
C GLY A 381 -28.16 -30.92 0.74
N LEU A 382 -28.27 -29.63 0.43
CA LEU A 382 -29.47 -29.03 -0.14
C LEU A 382 -29.76 -29.53 -1.56
N THR A 383 -31.04 -29.81 -1.81
CA THR A 383 -31.57 -30.22 -3.13
C THR A 383 -32.73 -29.30 -3.52
N ASP A 384 -33.06 -29.20 -4.82
CA ASP A 384 -34.16 -28.33 -5.29
C ASP A 384 -35.52 -28.64 -4.65
N VAL A 385 -35.72 -29.88 -4.21
CA VAL A 385 -36.92 -30.32 -3.47
C VAL A 385 -36.99 -29.67 -2.08
N ALA A 386 -35.87 -29.55 -1.37
CA ALA A 386 -35.83 -28.99 -0.02
C ALA A 386 -36.14 -27.48 0.02
N VAL A 387 -35.96 -26.79 -1.10
CA VAL A 387 -36.11 -25.34 -1.24
C VAL A 387 -37.57 -24.97 -1.51
N ALA A 388 -38.30 -25.85 -2.19
CA ALA A 388 -39.72 -25.69 -2.49
C ALA A 388 -40.61 -25.85 -1.24
N ASP A 389 -40.10 -26.46 -0.18
CA ASP A 389 -40.80 -26.68 1.09
C ASP A 389 -40.55 -25.57 2.13
N LEU A 390 -39.74 -24.55 1.81
CA LEU A 390 -39.47 -23.38 2.66
C LEU A 390 -40.54 -22.30 2.51
N ALA A 391 -40.62 -21.38 3.47
CA ALA A 391 -41.45 -20.18 3.33
C ALA A 391 -40.98 -19.34 2.13
N THR A 392 -41.91 -18.63 1.48
CA THR A 392 -41.69 -18.00 0.16
C THR A 392 -40.50 -17.05 0.15
N GLU A 393 -40.28 -16.29 1.22
CA GLU A 393 -39.17 -15.35 1.34
C GLU A 393 -37.81 -16.04 1.51
N GLN A 394 -37.76 -17.19 2.19
CA GLN A 394 -36.55 -18.00 2.41
C GLN A 394 -36.12 -18.73 1.14
N ALA A 395 -37.08 -19.21 0.36
CA ALA A 395 -36.83 -19.84 -0.93
C ALA A 395 -36.26 -18.85 -1.95
N ALA A 396 -36.72 -17.59 -1.93
CA ALA A 396 -36.24 -16.54 -2.83
C ALA A 396 -34.78 -16.14 -2.56
N ALA A 397 -34.39 -16.01 -1.29
CA ALA A 397 -33.00 -15.72 -0.90
C ALA A 397 -32.04 -16.85 -1.30
N LEU A 398 -32.47 -18.10 -1.13
CA LEU A 398 -31.64 -19.28 -1.42
C LEU A 398 -31.47 -19.53 -2.93
N THR A 399 -32.42 -19.11 -3.77
CA THR A 399 -32.30 -19.15 -5.24
C THR A 399 -31.33 -18.08 -5.76
N ALA A 400 -31.36 -16.87 -5.19
CA ALA A 400 -30.46 -15.77 -5.57
C ALA A 400 -28.97 -16.10 -5.32
N VAL A 401 -28.68 -16.89 -4.29
CA VAL A 401 -27.32 -17.37 -3.99
C VAL A 401 -26.91 -18.54 -4.91
N ARG A 402 -27.84 -19.44 -5.26
CA ARG A 402 -27.57 -20.64 -6.08
C ARG A 402 -27.38 -20.36 -7.57
N GLU A 403 -27.96 -19.27 -8.09
CA GLU A 403 -27.89 -18.87 -9.51
C GLU A 403 -26.71 -17.93 -9.84
N ASN A 404 -25.72 -17.81 -8.95
CA ASN A 404 -24.53 -16.96 -9.13
C ASN A 404 -24.83 -15.46 -9.34
N ALA A 405 -25.31 -14.81 -8.28
CA ALA A 405 -24.80 -13.48 -7.93
C ALA A 405 -23.41 -13.56 -7.27
N VAL A 406 -22.49 -14.37 -7.82
CA VAL A 406 -21.01 -14.30 -7.80
C VAL A 406 -20.51 -15.23 -8.91
N VAL A 407 -19.62 -14.83 -9.84
CA VAL A 407 -18.60 -15.77 -10.38
C VAL A 407 -17.26 -15.09 -10.60
N ALA A 408 -16.28 -15.60 -9.84
CA ALA A 408 -14.87 -15.80 -10.11
C ALA A 408 -14.21 -15.15 -11.35
N GLY A 409 -13.23 -14.30 -11.01
CA GLY A 409 -12.11 -13.82 -11.80
C GLY A 409 -11.33 -12.69 -11.10
N ALA A 410 -11.50 -12.54 -9.78
CA ALA A 410 -11.16 -11.32 -9.04
C ALA A 410 -9.67 -11.23 -8.65
N THR A 411 -9.15 -10.00 -8.54
CA THR A 411 -8.28 -9.61 -7.41
C THR A 411 -8.57 -8.18 -6.94
N ASN A 412 -8.68 -8.07 -5.61
CA ASN A 412 -8.62 -6.94 -4.68
C ASN A 412 -9.40 -5.63 -4.92
N GLY A 413 -10.13 -5.24 -3.86
CA GLY A 413 -10.30 -3.84 -3.51
C GLY A 413 -11.66 -3.23 -3.85
N ASP A 414 -12.45 -3.05 -2.80
CA ASP A 414 -13.41 -1.97 -2.59
C ASP A 414 -14.85 -2.00 -3.16
N THR A 415 -15.70 -1.53 -2.25
CA THR A 415 -17.15 -1.41 -2.18
C THR A 415 -17.83 -0.90 -3.45
N ILE A 416 -19.00 -1.46 -3.80
CA ILE A 416 -19.95 -0.81 -4.71
C ILE A 416 -21.32 -0.60 -4.05
N THR A 417 -21.75 0.65 -4.13
CA THR A 417 -23.12 1.13 -3.83
C THR A 417 -24.01 0.86 -5.05
N VAL A 418 -25.19 0.26 -4.86
CA VAL A 418 -26.14 0.05 -5.97
C VAL A 418 -27.18 1.18 -6.03
N ASN A 419 -27.20 1.90 -7.16
CA ASN A 419 -28.37 2.67 -7.60
C ASN A 419 -28.94 2.05 -8.88
N LYS A 420 -30.28 2.01 -8.97
CA LYS A 420 -30.99 1.38 -10.09
C LYS A 420 -30.88 2.19 -11.39
N GLY A 421 -30.28 1.56 -12.41
CA GLY A 421 -30.60 1.77 -13.83
C GLY A 421 -29.69 2.71 -14.61
N THR A 422 -28.60 2.17 -15.16
CA THR A 422 -28.04 2.39 -16.52
C THR A 422 -26.62 1.81 -16.50
N TYR A 423 -26.42 0.63 -17.07
CA TYR A 423 -25.10 -0.02 -17.11
C TYR A 423 -24.58 -0.12 -18.55
N SER A 424 -23.26 -0.28 -18.68
CA SER A 424 -22.53 -0.54 -19.92
C SER A 424 -21.95 -1.94 -19.87
N LEU A 425 -22.00 -2.69 -20.98
CA LEU A 425 -21.46 -4.06 -21.07
C LEU A 425 -20.15 -4.03 -21.86
N THR A 426 -19.13 -4.72 -21.37
CA THR A 426 -17.84 -4.87 -22.06
C THR A 426 -17.47 -6.35 -22.11
N ASP A 427 -17.49 -6.96 -23.31
CA ASP A 427 -17.31 -8.42 -23.48
C ASP A 427 -16.84 -8.75 -24.92
N SER A 428 -16.57 -10.02 -25.18
CA SER A 428 -16.24 -10.58 -26.50
C SER A 428 -17.45 -10.57 -27.45
N LEU A 429 -17.18 -10.54 -28.76
CA LEU A 429 -18.24 -10.50 -29.78
C LEU A 429 -19.12 -11.75 -29.75
N GLU A 430 -18.55 -12.92 -29.42
CA GLU A 430 -19.28 -14.19 -29.31
C GLU A 430 -20.34 -14.14 -28.19
N ASN A 431 -19.99 -13.61 -27.02
CA ASN A 431 -20.90 -13.49 -25.88
C ASN A 431 -22.00 -12.43 -26.09
N LEU A 432 -21.67 -11.31 -26.74
CA LEU A 432 -22.65 -10.26 -27.04
C LEU A 432 -23.61 -10.64 -28.18
N ALA A 433 -23.19 -11.55 -29.07
CA ALA A 433 -24.00 -12.04 -30.18
C ALA A 433 -24.81 -13.31 -29.86
N ASP A 434 -24.64 -13.90 -28.67
CA ASP A 434 -25.39 -15.08 -28.24
C ASP A 434 -26.88 -14.72 -28.00
N PRO A 435 -27.83 -15.37 -28.69
CA PRO A 435 -29.26 -15.15 -28.49
C PRO A 435 -29.74 -15.36 -27.05
N ALA A 436 -29.04 -16.15 -26.24
CA ALA A 436 -29.36 -16.36 -24.83
C ALA A 436 -29.15 -15.09 -23.98
N ASN A 437 -28.32 -14.15 -24.45
CA ASN A 437 -27.97 -12.92 -23.74
C ASN A 437 -28.74 -11.68 -24.26
N ALA A 438 -29.65 -11.87 -25.22
CA ALA A 438 -30.31 -10.79 -25.94
C ALA A 438 -31.08 -9.80 -25.05
N ASP A 439 -31.73 -10.30 -23.98
CA ASP A 439 -32.51 -9.47 -23.06
C ASP A 439 -31.62 -8.56 -22.19
N VAL A 440 -30.42 -9.03 -21.85
CA VAL A 440 -29.44 -8.28 -21.07
C VAL A 440 -28.75 -7.24 -21.96
N VAL A 441 -28.36 -7.64 -23.18
CA VAL A 441 -27.73 -6.76 -24.18
C VAL A 441 -28.68 -5.62 -24.61
N ALA A 442 -29.99 -5.89 -24.75
CA ALA A 442 -30.98 -4.88 -25.13
C ALA A 442 -31.24 -3.78 -24.08
N LEU A 443 -30.83 -4.02 -22.82
CA LEU A 443 -31.01 -3.09 -21.70
C LEU A 443 -29.75 -2.25 -21.40
N ALA A 444 -28.63 -2.55 -22.06
CA ALA A 444 -27.40 -1.81 -21.91
C ALA A 444 -27.43 -0.49 -22.68
N THR A 445 -26.82 0.55 -22.10
CA THR A 445 -26.75 1.89 -22.72
C THR A 445 -25.53 2.09 -23.63
N ALA A 446 -24.52 1.25 -23.49
CA ALA A 446 -23.34 1.19 -24.36
C ALA A 446 -22.76 -0.24 -24.33
N LEU A 447 -22.17 -0.66 -25.46
CA LEU A 447 -21.49 -1.95 -25.63
C LEU A 447 -20.05 -1.70 -26.06
N THR A 448 -19.09 -2.34 -25.42
CA THR A 448 -17.65 -2.24 -25.76
C THR A 448 -17.09 -3.63 -26.00
N LEU A 449 -16.29 -3.83 -27.06
CA LEU A 449 -15.70 -5.13 -27.39
C LEU A 449 -14.28 -5.24 -26.83
N THR A 450 -13.92 -6.43 -26.34
CA THR A 450 -12.61 -6.67 -25.70
C THR A 450 -11.52 -7.26 -26.61
N GLU A 451 -11.79 -7.55 -27.89
CA GLU A 451 -10.78 -8.13 -28.79
C GLU A 451 -9.81 -7.09 -29.41
N THR A 452 -8.52 -7.45 -29.46
CA THR A 452 -7.42 -6.63 -30.00
C THR A 452 -7.01 -6.97 -31.44
N THR A 453 -7.69 -7.93 -32.11
CA THR A 453 -7.41 -8.30 -33.52
C THR A 453 -8.68 -8.40 -34.35
N PHE A 454 -8.84 -7.47 -35.30
CA PHE A 454 -9.91 -7.54 -36.30
C PHE A 454 -9.46 -8.35 -37.52
N GLU A 455 -10.01 -9.56 -37.73
CA GLU A 455 -10.02 -10.17 -39.07
C GLU A 455 -11.18 -9.57 -39.89
N THR A 456 -10.83 -8.85 -40.96
CA THR A 456 -11.72 -7.98 -41.75
C THR A 456 -12.82 -8.67 -42.58
N GLU A 457 -13.16 -9.94 -42.35
CA GLU A 457 -14.16 -10.64 -43.18
C GLU A 457 -15.53 -10.89 -42.53
N ALA A 458 -15.75 -10.62 -41.24
CA ALA A 458 -17.00 -11.00 -40.56
C ALA A 458 -17.92 -9.85 -40.11
N VAL A 459 -17.64 -8.58 -40.42
CA VAL A 459 -18.33 -7.44 -39.78
C VAL A 459 -19.62 -6.98 -40.47
N ASN A 460 -20.17 -7.70 -41.47
CA ASN A 460 -21.27 -7.16 -42.27
C ASN A 460 -22.63 -7.88 -42.22
N SER A 461 -22.94 -8.68 -41.18
CA SER A 461 -24.34 -9.17 -41.09
C SER A 461 -24.96 -9.46 -39.73
N SER A 462 -24.34 -9.16 -38.58
CA SER A 462 -24.94 -9.57 -37.28
C SER A 462 -25.24 -8.44 -36.31
N ILE A 463 -25.06 -7.17 -36.67
CA ILE A 463 -25.47 -6.06 -35.80
C ILE A 463 -26.35 -5.11 -36.59
N ALA A 464 -27.66 -5.39 -36.58
CA ALA A 464 -28.72 -4.47 -37.00
C ALA A 464 -29.89 -4.59 -36.04
#